data_AF-A0A1R1DH10-F1
#
_entry.id   AF-A0A1R1DH10-F1
#
_cell.length_a   1.000
_cell.length_b   1.000
_cell.length_c   1.000
_cell.angle_alpha   90.00
_cell.angle_beta   90.00
_cell.angle_gamma   90.00
#
_symmetry.space_group_name_H-M   'P 1'
#
loop_
_entity.id
_entity.type
_entity.pdbx_description
1 polymer ?
#
loop_
_entity_poly.entity_id
_entity_poly.type
_entity_poly.pdbx_seq_one_letter_code
_entity_poly.pdbx_strand_id
1 'polypeptide(L)'
;MENVGNEPVVSSEIVDTPIAEQAVNTENAEPSAEIVETKAEKTFTQSELDAIIQKRIDRERESVTKKAAQEARDAYFAEQNIEWQGKKITTESEYKQALKEKELIDKYSEQGLPDDVVQELVEGKKFRDQYNETQKKTADQAKQESDFHAFLETYPDVDPKDIPQTVWDDVSNGKSLVDAFVKHENQTLKQRLAEVEKSKQIEQQNIDNAQASTGAVTNTGGNPAYFTREQVAKMSISETNRNWTAINESMKKWK
;
A
#
# COMPACT_ATOMS: atom_id res chain seq x y z
N MET A 1 46.20 38.42 -23.05
CA MET A 1 46.12 38.14 -24.50
C MET A 1 45.11 37.01 -24.64
N GLU A 2 43.80 37.32 -24.67
CA GLU A 2 43.02 37.57 -25.90
C GLU A 2 43.12 36.36 -26.85
N ASN A 3 42.20 35.40 -26.82
CA ASN A 3 40.82 35.35 -27.39
C ASN A 3 40.80 35.00 -28.89
N VAL A 4 39.64 34.53 -29.35
CA VAL A 4 39.20 34.11 -30.71
C VAL A 4 39.58 32.66 -31.08
N GLY A 5 38.69 31.68 -31.30
CA GLY A 5 37.26 31.65 -31.60
C GLY A 5 37.00 31.39 -33.09
N ASN A 6 36.79 30.13 -33.51
CA ASN A 6 35.93 29.76 -34.66
C ASN A 6 35.95 28.24 -34.91
N GLU A 7 34.81 27.57 -34.76
CA GLU A 7 34.38 26.56 -35.76
C GLU A 7 33.80 27.34 -36.97
N PRO A 8 33.53 26.77 -38.18
CA PRO A 8 32.37 25.86 -38.31
C PRO A 8 32.34 24.89 -39.55
N VAL A 9 31.49 23.85 -39.42
CA VAL A 9 30.65 23.07 -40.39
C VAL A 9 31.15 22.26 -41.62
N VAL A 10 30.48 21.09 -41.75
CA VAL A 10 29.96 20.26 -42.88
C VAL A 10 30.85 19.52 -43.89
N SER A 11 30.52 18.22 -44.05
CA SER A 11 30.12 17.48 -45.29
C SER A 11 30.68 16.04 -45.27
N SER A 12 29.86 15.02 -44.98
CA SER A 12 29.00 14.25 -45.90
C SER A 12 29.74 13.19 -46.75
N GLU A 13 29.12 12.00 -46.80
CA GLU A 13 29.12 11.00 -47.87
C GLU A 13 30.09 9.78 -47.87
N ILE A 14 29.44 8.62 -47.64
CA ILE A 14 29.51 7.28 -48.29
C ILE A 14 30.84 6.59 -48.54
N VAL A 15 30.95 5.35 -48.04
CA VAL A 15 31.36 4.21 -48.89
C VAL A 15 30.51 2.97 -48.57
N ASP A 16 30.06 2.39 -49.68
CA ASP A 16 29.22 1.22 -49.93
C ASP A 16 29.93 -0.13 -49.69
N THR A 17 29.17 -1.11 -49.19
CA THR A 17 29.04 -2.57 -49.54
C THR A 17 30.25 -3.45 -49.98
N PRO A 18 30.22 -4.82 -49.87
CA PRO A 18 29.04 -5.67 -50.08
C PRO A 18 28.81 -6.94 -49.23
N ILE A 19 27.56 -7.34 -49.40
CA ILE A 19 26.79 -8.55 -49.09
C ILE A 19 27.50 -9.86 -49.48
N ALA A 20 27.38 -10.87 -48.61
CA ALA A 20 27.31 -12.28 -49.01
C ALA A 20 26.07 -12.93 -48.36
N GLU A 21 25.31 -13.59 -49.22
CA GLU A 21 23.97 -14.14 -49.05
C GLU A 21 24.06 -15.65 -48.77
N GLN A 22 22.92 -16.24 -48.36
CA GLN A 22 22.60 -17.67 -48.17
C GLN A 22 22.75 -18.22 -46.73
N ALA A 23 21.79 -18.95 -46.16
CA ALA A 23 20.46 -19.36 -46.60
C ALA A 23 19.60 -19.69 -45.37
N VAL A 24 18.29 -19.58 -45.59
CA VAL A 24 17.17 -19.98 -44.73
C VAL A 24 17.30 -21.44 -44.28
N ASN A 25 17.07 -21.70 -42.99
CA ASN A 25 16.43 -22.94 -42.56
C ASN A 25 15.47 -22.64 -41.40
N THR A 26 14.19 -22.75 -41.73
CA THR A 26 13.05 -22.64 -40.82
C THR A 26 12.75 -24.05 -40.32
N GLU A 27 12.84 -24.32 -39.02
CA GLU A 27 12.07 -25.41 -38.41
C GLU A 27 11.91 -25.17 -36.89
N ASN A 28 10.66 -24.85 -36.54
CA ASN A 28 9.96 -25.28 -35.34
C ASN A 28 10.52 -24.88 -33.96
N ALA A 29 10.12 -23.71 -33.47
CA ALA A 29 10.06 -23.42 -32.04
C ALA A 29 8.64 -22.93 -31.71
N GLU A 30 8.00 -23.67 -30.81
CA GLU A 30 6.67 -23.42 -30.23
C GLU A 30 6.56 -21.95 -29.75
N PRO A 31 5.41 -21.28 -29.91
CA PRO A 31 5.23 -19.95 -29.32
C PRO A 31 5.16 -20.13 -27.80
N SER A 32 6.30 -19.88 -27.15
CA SER A 32 6.36 -19.69 -25.71
C SER A 32 5.46 -18.51 -25.38
N ALA A 33 4.31 -18.80 -24.78
CA ALA A 33 3.40 -17.80 -24.29
C ALA A 33 4.12 -16.96 -23.24
N GLU A 34 4.53 -15.76 -23.64
CA GLU A 34 4.98 -14.71 -22.76
C GLU A 34 3.79 -14.33 -21.86
N ILE A 35 3.80 -14.84 -20.64
CA ILE A 35 2.91 -14.41 -19.57
C ILE A 35 3.32 -12.98 -19.23
N VAL A 36 2.74 -12.01 -19.93
CA VAL A 36 2.72 -10.61 -19.52
C VAL A 36 1.98 -10.57 -18.20
N GLU A 37 2.72 -10.45 -17.09
CA GLU A 37 2.15 -10.21 -15.77
C GLU A 37 1.51 -8.81 -15.78
N THR A 38 0.25 -8.73 -16.19
CA THR A 38 -0.56 -7.52 -16.08
C THR A 38 -0.74 -7.23 -14.59
N LYS A 39 0.07 -6.29 -14.06
CA LYS A 39 -0.10 -5.70 -12.72
C LYS A 39 -1.56 -5.29 -12.62
N ALA A 40 -2.35 -5.98 -11.79
CA ALA A 40 -3.76 -5.67 -11.62
C ALA A 40 -3.86 -4.23 -11.09
N GLU A 41 -4.30 -3.30 -11.95
CA GLU A 41 -4.55 -1.92 -11.56
C GLU A 41 -5.66 -1.95 -10.50
N LYS A 42 -5.30 -1.62 -9.26
CA LYS A 42 -6.28 -1.42 -8.19
C LYS A 42 -7.14 -0.22 -8.58
N THR A 43 -8.30 -0.49 -9.15
CA THR A 43 -9.32 0.53 -9.40
C THR A 43 -9.97 0.85 -8.07
N PHE A 44 -9.62 2.01 -7.50
CA PHE A 44 -10.31 2.52 -6.31
C PHE A 44 -11.70 3.00 -6.70
N THR A 45 -12.68 2.70 -5.86
CA THR A 45 -13.98 3.38 -5.95
C THR A 45 -13.79 4.86 -5.60
N GLN A 46 -14.63 5.74 -6.15
CA GLN A 46 -14.60 7.17 -5.82
C GLN A 46 -14.68 7.39 -4.30
N SER A 47 -15.50 6.60 -3.60
CA SER A 47 -15.62 6.64 -2.14
C SER A 47 -14.35 6.24 -1.39
N GLU A 48 -13.58 5.26 -1.88
CA GLU A 48 -12.32 4.88 -1.27
C GLU A 48 -11.25 5.95 -1.48
N LEU A 49 -11.23 6.57 -2.67
CA LEU A 49 -10.34 7.68 -2.98
C LEU A 49 -10.65 8.89 -2.08
N ASP A 50 -11.92 9.27 -1.95
CA ASP A 50 -12.37 10.36 -1.08
C ASP A 50 -12.01 10.08 0.39
N ALA A 51 -12.15 8.84 0.86
CA ALA A 51 -11.79 8.45 2.22
C ALA A 51 -10.27 8.53 2.47
N ILE A 52 -9.44 8.15 1.48
CA ILE A 52 -7.97 8.28 1.57
C ILE A 52 -7.56 9.76 1.61
N ILE A 53 -8.17 10.59 0.75
CA ILE A 53 -7.92 12.04 0.71
C ILE A 53 -8.31 12.68 2.05
N GLN A 54 -9.49 12.37 2.57
CA GLN A 54 -9.96 12.91 3.85
C GLN A 54 -9.02 12.53 5.00
N LYS A 55 -8.60 11.26 5.11
CA LYS A 55 -7.63 10.82 6.12
C LYS A 55 -6.30 11.57 6.05
N ARG A 56 -5.81 11.86 4.84
CA ARG A 56 -4.59 12.64 4.66
C ARG A 56 -4.78 14.09 5.09
N ILE A 57 -5.89 14.71 4.70
CA ILE A 57 -6.24 16.08 5.10
C ILE A 57 -6.36 16.19 6.62
N ASP A 58 -7.01 15.23 7.28
CA ASP A 58 -7.18 15.25 8.73
C ASP A 58 -5.85 15.09 9.47
N ARG A 59 -4.97 14.19 8.99
CA ARG A 59 -3.61 14.05 9.52
C ARG A 59 -2.80 15.32 9.36
N GLU A 60 -2.86 15.95 8.18
CA GLU A 60 -2.16 17.20 7.92
C GLU A 60 -2.66 18.31 8.86
N ARG A 61 -3.98 18.47 8.98
CA ARG A 61 -4.61 19.41 9.92
C ARG A 61 -4.19 19.15 11.36
N GLU A 62 -4.16 17.90 11.80
CA GLU A 62 -3.72 17.53 13.14
C GLU A 62 -2.23 17.90 13.34
N SER A 63 -1.38 17.62 12.36
CA SER A 63 0.04 17.95 12.44
C SER A 63 0.28 19.46 12.49
N VAL A 64 -0.45 20.24 11.68
CA VAL A 64 -0.36 21.70 11.63
C VAL A 64 -0.89 22.32 12.91
N THR A 65 -2.03 21.84 13.42
CA THR A 65 -2.60 22.34 14.68
C THR A 65 -1.70 22.02 15.86
N LYS A 66 -1.08 20.83 15.92
CA LYS A 66 -0.09 20.49 16.95
C LYS A 66 1.15 21.40 16.88
N LYS A 67 1.69 21.64 15.68
CA LYS A 67 2.82 22.55 15.49
C LYS A 67 2.47 23.98 15.91
N ALA A 68 1.35 24.51 15.43
CA ALA A 68 0.89 25.84 15.80
C ALA A 68 0.64 25.97 17.31
N ALA A 69 0.09 24.94 17.96
CA ALA A 69 -0.08 24.92 19.40
C ALA A 69 1.27 24.90 20.14
N GLN A 70 2.26 24.14 19.66
CA GLN A 70 3.60 24.13 20.24
C GLN A 70 4.30 25.48 20.06
N GLU A 71 4.25 26.04 18.86
CA GLU A 71 4.80 27.36 18.55
C GLU A 71 4.16 28.46 19.40
N ALA A 72 2.84 28.40 19.63
CA ALA A 72 2.16 29.34 20.52
C ALA A 72 2.63 29.22 21.98
N ARG A 73 2.92 28.00 22.45
CA ARG A 73 3.48 27.79 23.79
C ARG A 73 4.91 28.30 23.88
N ASP A 74 5.74 28.01 22.88
CA ASP A 74 7.12 28.49 22.84
C ASP A 74 7.14 30.02 22.75
N ALA A 75 6.29 30.63 21.92
CA ALA A 75 6.12 32.08 21.86
C ALA A 75 5.72 32.67 23.24
N TYR A 76 4.81 32.01 23.97
CA TYR A 76 4.47 32.42 25.32
C TYR A 76 5.69 32.43 26.25
N PHE A 77 6.52 31.38 26.25
CA PHE A 77 7.74 31.33 27.06
C PHE A 77 8.77 32.39 26.64
N ALA A 78 8.94 32.60 25.33
CA ALA A 78 9.82 33.65 24.80
C ALA A 78 9.38 35.06 25.25
N GLU A 79 8.08 35.33 25.33
CA GLU A 79 7.53 36.60 25.83
C GLU A 79 7.71 36.78 27.34
N GLN A 80 7.70 35.70 28.13
CA GLN A 80 7.87 35.79 29.58
C GLN A 80 9.27 36.25 30.01
N ASN A 81 10.25 36.28 29.09
CA ASN A 81 11.64 36.67 29.37
C ASN A 81 12.22 35.95 30.61
N ILE A 82 11.89 34.67 30.75
CA ILE A 82 12.36 33.82 31.85
C ILE A 82 13.84 33.53 31.61
N GLU A 83 14.63 33.63 32.67
CA GLU A 83 16.07 33.35 32.64
C GLU A 83 16.41 32.23 33.61
N TRP A 84 17.27 31.31 33.18
CA TRP A 84 17.81 30.24 33.99
C TRP A 84 19.32 30.14 33.74
N GLN A 85 20.11 30.19 34.80
CA GLN A 85 21.59 30.13 34.74
C GLN A 85 22.20 31.12 33.71
N GLY A 86 21.70 32.35 33.65
CA GLY A 86 22.22 33.37 32.72
C GLY A 86 21.68 33.27 31.29
N LYS A 87 20.78 32.32 31.00
CA LYS A 87 20.27 32.03 29.66
C LYS A 87 18.76 32.24 29.59
N LYS A 88 18.31 32.94 28.55
CA LYS A 88 16.89 33.11 28.28
C LYS A 88 16.28 31.78 27.84
N ILE A 89 15.18 31.41 28.48
CA ILE A 89 14.36 30.27 28.13
C ILE A 89 13.32 30.74 27.13
N THR A 90 13.28 30.10 25.97
CA THR A 90 12.40 30.48 24.86
C THR A 90 11.40 29.40 24.49
N THR A 91 11.61 28.16 24.95
CA THR A 91 10.72 27.04 24.63
C THR A 91 10.15 26.40 25.90
N GLU A 92 8.99 25.75 25.77
CA GLU A 92 8.41 24.94 26.85
C GLU A 92 9.38 23.82 27.30
N SER A 93 10.12 23.26 26.34
CA SER A 93 11.08 22.18 26.62
C SER A 93 12.27 22.63 27.47
N GLU A 94 12.85 23.80 27.16
CA GLU A 94 13.90 24.43 27.95
C GLU A 94 13.41 24.78 29.35
N TYR A 95 12.17 25.27 29.47
CA TYR A 95 11.55 25.56 30.76
C TYR A 95 11.42 24.31 31.64
N LYS A 96 10.89 23.22 31.07
CA LYS A 96 10.78 21.93 31.79
C LYS A 96 12.14 21.39 32.19
N GLN A 97 13.15 21.55 31.33
CA GLN A 97 14.51 21.16 31.65
C GLN A 97 15.08 21.98 32.82
N ALA A 98 14.88 23.30 32.83
CA ALA A 98 15.29 24.17 33.92
C ALA A 98 14.62 23.80 35.25
N LEU A 99 13.33 23.47 35.24
CA LEU A 99 12.64 22.97 36.43
C LEU A 99 13.26 21.66 36.96
N LYS A 100 13.55 20.71 36.07
CA LYS A 100 14.20 19.45 36.43
C LYS A 100 15.61 19.68 37.00
N GLU A 101 16.36 20.61 36.40
CA GLU A 101 17.69 21.00 36.90
C GLU A 101 17.58 21.65 38.28
N LYS A 102 16.61 22.55 38.48
CA LYS A 102 16.33 23.15 39.79
C LYS A 102 16.02 22.11 40.86
N GLU A 103 15.09 21.19 40.59
CA GLU A 103 14.73 20.11 41.53
C GLU A 103 15.95 19.25 41.90
N LEU A 104 16.86 19.05 40.95
CA LEU A 104 18.07 18.28 41.17
C LEU A 104 19.11 19.06 41.99
N ILE A 105 19.26 20.36 41.73
CA ILE A 105 20.08 21.28 42.53
C ILE A 105 19.57 21.29 43.97
N ASP A 106 18.27 21.54 44.18
CA ASP A 106 17.62 21.57 45.49
C ASP A 106 17.88 20.25 46.24
N LYS A 107 17.67 19.10 45.56
CA LYS A 107 17.92 17.77 46.12
C LYS A 107 19.37 17.53 46.57
N TYR A 108 20.37 18.00 45.81
CA TYR A 108 21.77 17.81 46.18
C TYR A 108 22.24 18.84 47.21
N SER A 109 21.72 20.07 47.17
CA SER A 109 21.96 21.10 48.18
C SER A 109 21.41 20.67 49.55
N GLU A 110 20.22 20.06 49.59
CA GLU A 110 19.64 19.48 50.81
C GLU A 110 20.48 18.35 51.42
N GLN A 111 21.27 17.64 50.61
CA GLN A 111 22.21 16.62 51.08
C GLN A 111 23.50 17.21 51.66
N GLY A 112 23.62 18.55 51.72
CA GLY A 112 24.77 19.26 52.26
C GLY A 112 25.99 19.21 51.35
N LEU A 113 25.80 18.98 50.04
CA LEU A 113 26.88 19.07 49.08
C LEU A 113 27.24 20.54 48.81
N PRO A 114 28.53 20.88 48.62
CA PRO A 114 28.96 22.20 48.18
C PRO A 114 28.34 22.60 46.83
N ASP A 115 28.00 23.88 46.66
CA ASP A 115 27.31 24.39 45.46
C ASP A 115 28.05 24.09 44.14
N ASP A 116 29.40 24.14 44.16
CA ASP A 116 30.23 23.82 43.00
C ASP A 116 30.10 22.34 42.59
N VAL A 117 30.11 21.44 43.58
CA VAL A 117 29.88 20.00 43.38
C VAL A 117 28.46 19.73 42.91
N VAL A 118 27.45 20.43 43.45
CA VAL A 118 26.05 20.31 43.01
C VAL A 118 25.93 20.67 41.54
N GLN A 119 26.52 21.79 41.12
CA GLN A 119 26.49 22.24 39.73
C GLN A 119 27.17 21.22 38.80
N GLU A 120 28.35 20.71 39.17
CA GLU A 120 29.07 19.68 38.39
C GLU A 120 28.22 18.40 38.22
N LEU A 121 27.54 17.94 39.28
CA LEU A 121 26.69 16.75 39.23
C LEU A 121 25.48 16.94 38.30
N VAL A 122 24.84 18.12 38.34
CA VAL A 122 23.70 18.45 37.49
C VAL A 122 24.12 18.53 36.03
N GLU A 123 25.23 19.22 35.74
CA GLU A 123 25.80 19.32 34.40
C GLU A 123 26.25 17.95 33.87
N GLY A 124 26.92 17.14 34.71
CA GLY A 124 27.34 15.79 34.35
C GLY A 124 26.17 14.86 34.05
N LYS A 125 25.06 14.97 34.82
CA LYS A 125 23.84 14.22 34.54
C LYS A 125 23.18 14.67 33.24
N LYS A 126 23.09 15.98 32.99
CA LYS A 126 22.57 16.53 31.74
C LYS A 126 23.38 16.04 30.54
N PHE A 127 24.70 16.12 30.61
CA PHE A 127 25.59 15.64 29.56
C PHE A 127 25.41 14.14 29.31
N ARG A 128 25.32 13.32 30.37
CA ARG A 128 25.09 11.88 30.23
C ARG A 128 23.72 11.55 29.62
N ASP A 129 22.67 12.24 30.04
CA ASP A 129 21.32 12.07 29.49
C ASP A 129 21.31 12.42 27.99
N GLN A 130 21.92 13.57 27.61
CA GLN A 130 22.05 14.00 26.20
C GLN A 130 22.91 13.06 25.36
N TYR A 131 24.04 12.59 25.92
CA TYR A 131 24.92 11.64 25.25
C TYR A 131 24.19 10.32 24.99
N ASN A 132 23.51 9.77 26.00
CA ASN A 132 22.75 8.53 25.87
C ASN A 132 21.61 8.65 24.85
N GLU A 133 20.89 9.77 24.85
CA GLU A 133 19.83 10.04 23.88
C GLU A 133 20.37 10.14 22.45
N THR A 134 21.49 10.86 22.27
CA THR A 134 22.17 10.98 20.98
C THR A 134 22.65 9.61 20.49
N GLN A 135 23.34 8.85 21.34
CA GLN A 135 23.82 7.50 21.01
C GLN A 135 22.66 6.58 20.65
N LYS A 136 21.55 6.63 21.39
CA LYS A 136 20.35 5.85 21.07
C LYS A 136 19.77 6.25 19.72
N LYS A 137 19.61 7.55 19.45
CA LYS A 137 19.10 8.05 18.17
C LYS A 137 19.99 7.62 17.00
N THR A 138 21.31 7.74 17.15
CA THR A 138 22.26 7.30 16.13
C THR A 138 22.21 5.79 15.91
N ALA A 139 22.10 5.00 16.98
CA ALA A 139 21.95 3.54 16.88
C ALA A 139 20.63 3.16 16.19
N ASP A 140 19.52 3.82 16.55
CA ASP A 140 18.21 3.60 15.93
C ASP A 140 18.23 3.98 14.44
N GLN A 141 18.86 5.09 14.07
CA GLN A 141 19.06 5.50 12.68
C GLN A 141 19.92 4.50 11.90
N ALA A 142 21.07 4.10 12.45
CA ALA A 142 21.95 3.11 11.80
C ALA A 142 21.23 1.76 11.61
N LYS A 143 20.40 1.35 12.58
CA LYS A 143 19.57 0.15 12.46
C LYS A 143 18.55 0.30 11.33
N GLN A 144 17.83 1.42 11.27
CA GLN A 144 16.85 1.69 10.20
C GLN A 144 17.50 1.70 8.81
N GLU A 145 18.66 2.34 8.68
CA GLU A 145 19.44 2.38 7.45
C GLU A 145 19.89 0.97 7.03
N SER A 146 20.41 0.18 7.98
CA SER A 146 20.80 -1.21 7.73
C SER A 146 19.62 -2.09 7.30
N ASP A 147 18.48 -1.97 7.98
CA ASP A 147 17.26 -2.73 7.66
C ASP A 147 16.73 -2.36 6.26
N PHE A 148 16.81 -1.08 5.90
CA PHE A 148 16.41 -0.59 4.58
C PHE A 148 17.38 -1.06 3.48
N HIS A 149 18.69 -1.04 3.74
CA HIS A 149 19.69 -1.56 2.82
C HIS A 149 19.48 -3.06 2.54
N ALA A 150 19.31 -3.87 3.60
CA ALA A 150 19.03 -5.29 3.46
C ALA A 150 17.75 -5.58 2.66
N PHE A 151 16.75 -4.71 2.79
CA PHE A 151 15.53 -4.78 1.98
C PHE A 151 15.80 -4.53 0.50
N LEU A 152 16.53 -3.47 0.15
CA LEU A 152 16.87 -3.17 -1.25
C LEU A 152 17.75 -4.25 -1.89
N GLU A 153 18.62 -4.90 -1.11
CA GLU A 153 19.41 -6.04 -1.60
C GLU A 153 18.55 -7.27 -1.88
N THR A 154 17.54 -7.52 -1.04
CA THR A 154 16.65 -8.70 -1.17
C THR A 154 15.58 -8.50 -2.25
N TYR A 155 15.08 -7.27 -2.38
CA TYR A 155 13.98 -6.89 -3.27
C TYR A 155 14.36 -5.70 -4.15
N PRO A 156 15.31 -5.88 -5.10
CA PRO A 156 15.80 -4.79 -5.94
C PRO A 156 14.73 -4.19 -6.86
N ASP A 157 13.71 -4.97 -7.22
CA ASP A 157 12.65 -4.58 -8.15
C ASP A 157 11.47 -3.86 -7.47
N VAL A 158 11.47 -3.74 -6.13
CA VAL A 158 10.38 -3.12 -5.37
C VAL A 158 10.69 -1.63 -5.14
N ASP A 159 9.84 -0.74 -5.66
CA ASP A 159 9.92 0.69 -5.33
C ASP A 159 9.56 0.90 -3.84
N PRO A 160 10.38 1.62 -3.05
CA PRO A 160 10.06 1.97 -1.67
C PRO A 160 8.68 2.62 -1.46
N LYS A 161 8.13 3.29 -2.49
CA LYS A 161 6.79 3.90 -2.46
C LYS A 161 5.66 2.87 -2.54
N ASP A 162 5.94 1.69 -3.10
CA ASP A 162 4.97 0.61 -3.25
C ASP A 162 4.89 -0.26 -1.99
N ILE A 163 5.73 -0.01 -0.97
CA ILE A 163 5.72 -0.76 0.29
C ILE A 163 4.40 -0.49 1.05
N PRO A 164 3.57 -1.52 1.29
CA PRO A 164 2.28 -1.36 1.96
C PRO A 164 2.40 -0.89 3.41
N GLN A 165 1.42 -0.13 3.89
CA GLN A 165 1.38 0.35 5.29
C GLN A 165 1.48 -0.79 6.32
N THR A 166 0.88 -1.95 6.03
CA THR A 166 0.92 -3.12 6.92
C THR A 166 2.34 -3.64 7.17
N VAL A 167 3.26 -3.43 6.22
CA VAL A 167 4.68 -3.75 6.37
C VAL A 167 5.32 -2.77 7.36
N TRP A 168 5.07 -1.47 7.20
CA TRP A 168 5.59 -0.44 8.11
C TRP A 168 5.05 -0.59 9.54
N ASP A 169 3.80 -1.02 9.69
CA ASP A 169 3.21 -1.32 11.00
C ASP A 169 3.95 -2.50 11.66
N ASP A 170 4.24 -3.56 10.91
CA ASP A 170 5.03 -4.70 11.40
C ASP A 170 6.47 -4.29 11.77
N VAL A 171 7.10 -3.38 11.02
CA VAL A 171 8.42 -2.81 11.33
C VAL A 171 8.38 -1.96 12.60
N SER A 172 7.32 -1.15 12.78
CA SER A 172 7.12 -0.37 14.01
C SER A 172 6.94 -1.26 15.25
N ASN A 173 6.48 -2.50 15.06
CA ASN A 173 6.37 -3.53 16.09
C ASN A 173 7.69 -4.33 16.30
N GLY A 174 8.78 -3.92 15.66
CA GLY A 174 10.12 -4.46 15.87
C GLY A 174 10.57 -5.55 14.91
N LYS A 175 9.81 -5.84 13.83
CA LYS A 175 10.27 -6.73 12.77
C LYS A 175 11.25 -6.04 11.82
N SER A 176 12.10 -6.82 11.16
CA SER A 176 12.90 -6.32 10.04
C SER A 176 11.99 -5.98 8.86
N LEU A 177 12.42 -5.03 8.02
CA LEU A 177 11.67 -4.64 6.82
C LEU A 177 11.49 -5.81 5.84
N VAL A 178 12.53 -6.65 5.70
CA VAL A 178 12.50 -7.87 4.90
C VAL A 178 11.45 -8.85 5.44
N ASP A 179 11.49 -9.20 6.73
CA ASP A 179 10.54 -10.18 7.30
C ASP A 179 9.09 -9.69 7.22
N ALA A 180 8.88 -8.39 7.45
CA ALA A 180 7.58 -7.77 7.35
C ALA A 180 7.05 -7.85 5.91
N PHE A 181 7.89 -7.59 4.92
CA PHE A 181 7.53 -7.67 3.51
C PHE A 181 7.28 -9.11 3.06
N VAL A 182 8.14 -10.06 3.44
CA VAL A 182 7.95 -11.50 3.19
C VAL A 182 6.59 -11.98 3.72
N LYS A 183 6.19 -11.55 4.91
CA LYS A 183 4.88 -11.89 5.47
C LYS A 183 3.74 -11.32 4.60
N HIS A 184 3.84 -10.07 4.18
CA HIS A 184 2.85 -9.44 3.31
C HIS A 184 2.74 -10.13 1.95
N GLU A 185 3.88 -10.42 1.32
CA GLU A 185 3.98 -11.15 0.06
C GLU A 185 3.32 -12.52 0.17
N ASN A 186 3.65 -13.29 1.21
CA ASN A 186 3.04 -14.59 1.47
C ASN A 186 1.51 -14.50 1.66
N GLN A 187 1.01 -13.47 2.32
CA GLN A 187 -0.43 -13.26 2.47
C GLN A 187 -1.08 -12.95 1.11
N THR A 188 -0.44 -12.12 0.30
CA THR A 188 -0.90 -11.76 -1.04
C THR A 188 -0.95 -12.99 -1.95
N LEU A 189 0.10 -13.82 -1.94
CA LEU A 189 0.16 -15.06 -2.71
C LEU A 189 -0.93 -16.05 -2.28
N LYS A 190 -1.16 -16.23 -0.98
CA LYS A 190 -2.25 -17.09 -0.46
C LYS A 190 -3.63 -16.60 -0.91
N GLN A 191 -3.86 -15.28 -0.93
CA GLN A 191 -5.11 -14.71 -1.41
C GLN A 191 -5.30 -14.95 -2.90
N ARG A 192 -4.26 -14.73 -3.73
CA ARG A 192 -4.30 -15.01 -5.17
C ARG A 192 -4.56 -16.49 -5.45
N LEU A 193 -3.91 -17.40 -4.71
CA LEU A 193 -4.11 -18.83 -4.87
C LEU A 193 -5.56 -19.22 -4.54
N ALA A 194 -6.11 -18.72 -3.43
CA ALA A 194 -7.50 -18.99 -3.07
C ALA A 194 -8.50 -18.46 -4.12
N GLU A 195 -8.20 -17.32 -4.76
CA GLU A 195 -9.02 -16.77 -5.83
C GLU A 195 -8.98 -17.64 -7.11
N VAL A 196 -7.80 -18.12 -7.49
CA VAL A 196 -7.62 -19.05 -8.61
C VAL A 196 -8.30 -20.41 -8.35
N GLU A 197 -8.19 -20.94 -7.14
CA GLU A 197 -8.87 -22.19 -6.78
C GLU A 197 -10.40 -22.03 -6.85
N LYS A 198 -10.91 -20.90 -6.37
CA LYS A 198 -12.34 -20.58 -6.43
C LYS A 198 -12.83 -20.42 -7.86
N SER A 199 -12.08 -19.74 -8.73
CA SER A 199 -12.47 -19.57 -10.14
C SER A 199 -12.51 -20.91 -10.87
N LYS A 200 -11.51 -21.77 -10.64
CA LYS A 200 -11.49 -23.14 -11.18
C LYS A 200 -12.66 -23.98 -10.69
N GLN A 201 -13.03 -23.87 -9.41
CA GLN A 201 -14.19 -24.58 -8.87
C GLN A 201 -15.50 -24.14 -9.54
N ILE A 202 -15.68 -22.83 -9.74
CA ILE A 202 -16.86 -22.27 -10.42
C ILE A 202 -16.91 -22.74 -11.87
N GLU A 203 -15.77 -22.73 -12.57
CA GLU A 203 -15.69 -23.22 -13.95
C GLU A 203 -16.06 -24.71 -14.05
N GLN A 204 -15.53 -25.56 -13.16
CA GLN A 204 -15.88 -26.97 -13.13
C GLN A 204 -17.38 -27.17 -12.87
N GLN A 205 -17.96 -26.45 -11.90
CA GLN A 205 -19.40 -26.50 -11.63
C GLN A 205 -20.23 -26.05 -12.84
N ASN A 206 -19.79 -25.04 -13.58
CA ASN A 206 -20.47 -24.60 -14.80
C ASN A 206 -20.42 -25.64 -15.91
N ILE A 207 -19.28 -26.32 -16.08
CA ILE A 207 -19.13 -27.44 -17.01
C ILE A 207 -20.04 -28.60 -16.61
N ASP A 208 -20.04 -28.99 -15.33
CA ASP A 208 -20.86 -30.08 -14.81
C ASP A 208 -22.36 -29.76 -14.99
N ASN A 209 -22.77 -28.52 -14.70
CA ASN A 209 -24.13 -28.04 -14.92
C ASN A 209 -24.50 -28.02 -16.41
N ALA A 210 -23.58 -27.63 -17.29
CA ALA A 210 -23.81 -27.65 -18.74
C ALA A 210 -23.97 -29.09 -19.25
N GLN A 211 -23.11 -30.03 -18.82
CA GLN A 211 -23.21 -31.45 -19.16
C GLN A 211 -24.51 -32.07 -18.65
N ALA A 212 -24.88 -31.82 -17.39
CA ALA A 212 -26.14 -32.28 -16.82
C ALA A 212 -27.36 -31.67 -17.54
N SER A 213 -27.28 -30.41 -17.95
CA SER A 213 -28.35 -29.71 -18.69
C SER A 213 -28.53 -30.26 -20.11
N THR A 214 -27.45 -30.69 -20.78
CA THR A 214 -27.55 -31.34 -22.11
C THR A 214 -28.19 -32.74 -22.08
N GLY A 215 -28.28 -33.39 -20.91
CA GLY A 215 -28.84 -34.74 -20.76
C GLY A 215 -30.31 -34.82 -20.34
N ALA A 216 -30.96 -33.70 -19.99
CA ALA A 216 -32.28 -33.70 -19.37
C ALA A 216 -33.41 -33.19 -20.28
N VAL A 217 -33.41 -33.56 -21.57
CA VAL A 217 -34.61 -33.54 -22.42
C VAL A 217 -34.65 -34.79 -23.31
N THR A 218 -34.53 -35.98 -22.73
CA THR A 218 -35.17 -37.16 -23.34
C THR A 218 -36.61 -37.20 -22.87
N ASN A 219 -37.44 -36.46 -23.61
CA ASN A 219 -38.89 -36.61 -23.76
C ASN A 219 -39.43 -37.96 -23.23
N THR A 220 -39.74 -38.01 -21.94
CA THR A 220 -40.46 -39.13 -21.32
C THR A 220 -41.58 -38.53 -20.50
N GLY A 221 -42.65 -38.19 -21.20
CA GLY A 221 -43.82 -37.51 -20.65
C GLY A 221 -44.50 -36.75 -21.75
N GLY A 222 -45.07 -37.50 -22.71
CA GLY A 222 -45.73 -36.93 -23.87
C GLY A 222 -46.72 -35.84 -23.49
N ASN A 223 -46.57 -34.68 -24.11
CA ASN A 223 -47.63 -33.68 -24.15
C ASN A 223 -48.13 -33.59 -25.61
N PRO A 224 -49.44 -33.73 -25.84
CA PRO A 224 -50.02 -33.56 -27.16
C PRO A 224 -49.76 -32.14 -27.64
N ALA A 225 -49.69 -31.95 -28.96
CA ALA A 225 -49.48 -30.67 -29.61
C ALA A 225 -50.56 -29.59 -29.31
N TYR A 226 -51.51 -29.85 -28.40
CA TYR A 226 -52.59 -28.96 -28.00
C TYR A 226 -52.97 -29.14 -26.52
N PHE A 227 -53.22 -28.02 -25.83
CA PHE A 227 -53.73 -27.96 -24.46
C PHE A 227 -55.26 -27.88 -24.44
N THR A 228 -55.90 -28.60 -23.52
CA THR A 228 -57.35 -28.44 -23.28
C THR A 228 -57.63 -27.25 -22.37
N ARG A 229 -58.87 -26.74 -22.42
CA ARG A 229 -59.32 -25.63 -21.57
C ARG A 229 -59.08 -25.88 -20.07
N GLU A 230 -59.32 -27.11 -19.64
CA GLU A 230 -59.16 -27.53 -18.25
C GLU A 230 -57.69 -27.64 -17.81
N GLN A 231 -56.79 -27.98 -18.73
CA GLN A 231 -55.36 -28.01 -18.47
C GLN A 231 -54.81 -26.60 -18.30
N VAL A 232 -55.18 -25.67 -19.19
CA VAL A 232 -54.76 -24.26 -19.09
C VAL A 232 -55.29 -23.61 -17.81
N ALA A 233 -56.52 -23.94 -17.39
CA ALA A 233 -57.10 -23.41 -16.15
C ALA A 233 -56.38 -23.88 -14.87
N LYS A 234 -55.62 -24.98 -14.94
CA LYS A 234 -54.87 -25.55 -13.81
C LYS A 234 -53.38 -25.17 -13.84
N MET A 235 -52.91 -24.51 -14.90
CA MET A 235 -51.50 -24.12 -15.03
C MET A 235 -51.19 -22.91 -14.16
N SER A 236 -49.95 -22.86 -13.64
CA SER A 236 -49.44 -21.65 -13.02
C SER A 236 -49.19 -20.55 -14.06
N ILE A 237 -49.09 -19.31 -13.58
CA ILE A 237 -48.80 -18.14 -14.44
C ILE A 237 -47.45 -18.32 -15.17
N SER A 238 -46.45 -18.87 -14.50
CA SER A 238 -45.13 -19.14 -15.08
C SER A 238 -45.20 -20.18 -16.21
N GLU A 239 -45.96 -21.26 -16.00
CA GLU A 239 -46.16 -22.30 -17.03
C GLU A 239 -47.00 -21.81 -18.21
N THR A 240 -47.97 -20.94 -17.94
CA THR A 240 -48.81 -20.30 -18.98
C THR A 240 -47.97 -19.40 -19.88
N ASN A 241 -47.07 -18.60 -19.30
CA ASN A 241 -46.18 -17.73 -20.06
C ASN A 241 -45.16 -18.54 -20.88
N ARG A 242 -44.61 -19.61 -20.31
CA ARG A 242 -43.67 -20.49 -21.00
C ARG A 242 -44.31 -21.25 -22.18
N ASN A 243 -45.59 -21.60 -22.08
CA ASN A 243 -46.32 -22.36 -23.10
C ASN A 243 -47.31 -21.51 -23.92
N TRP A 244 -47.20 -20.18 -23.84
CA TRP A 244 -48.19 -19.23 -24.37
C TRP A 244 -48.55 -19.48 -25.84
N THR A 245 -47.54 -19.69 -26.69
CA THR A 245 -47.74 -19.92 -28.13
C THR A 245 -48.60 -21.16 -28.41
N ALA A 246 -48.30 -22.28 -27.75
CA ALA A 246 -49.03 -23.52 -27.90
C ALA A 246 -50.44 -23.45 -27.28
N ILE A 247 -50.60 -22.74 -26.15
CA ILE A 247 -51.90 -22.45 -25.54
C ILE A 247 -52.77 -21.62 -26.50
N ASN A 248 -52.19 -20.58 -27.12
CA ASN A 248 -52.91 -19.72 -28.06
C ASN A 248 -53.37 -20.45 -29.33
N GLU A 249 -52.55 -21.37 -29.84
CA GLU A 249 -52.97 -22.24 -30.95
C GLU A 249 -54.05 -23.26 -30.54
N SER A 250 -54.01 -23.72 -29.29
CA SER A 250 -55.02 -24.62 -28.75
C SER A 250 -56.36 -23.94 -28.54
N MET A 251 -56.36 -22.68 -28.08
CA MET A 251 -57.57 -21.86 -27.90
C MET A 251 -58.38 -21.73 -29.19
N LYS A 252 -57.71 -21.64 -30.35
CA LYS A 252 -58.38 -21.57 -31.67
C LYS A 252 -59.19 -22.83 -32.03
N LYS A 253 -58.95 -23.94 -31.32
CA LYS A 253 -59.59 -25.24 -31.57
C LYS A 253 -60.61 -25.62 -30.50
N TRP A 254 -60.74 -24.82 -29.45
CA TRP A 254 -61.78 -25.03 -28.44
C TRP A 254 -63.13 -24.62 -29.06
N LYS A 255 -64.07 -25.56 -29.11
CA LYS A 255 -65.46 -25.30 -29.50
C LYS A 255 -66.30 -24.95 -28.27
#